data_AF-A0A285Q9H1-F1
#
_entry.id   AF-A0A285Q9H1-F1
#
_cell.length_a   1.000
_cell.length_b   1.000
_cell.length_c   1.000
_cell.angle_alpha   90.00
_cell.angle_beta   90.00
_cell.angle_gamma   90.00
#
_symmetry.space_group_name_H-M   'P 1'
#
loop_
_entity.id
_entity.type
_entity.pdbx_description
1 polymer ?
#
loop_
_entity_poly.entity_id
_entity_poly.type
_entity_poly.pdbx_seq_one_letter_code
_entity_poly.pdbx_strand_id
1 'polypeptide(L)'
;MRNLSILVILLLSGCSSFAQEKDESIEWRFQLATPKHYNVWVEHLEFERSGVRHWYHPAGSMGCCWKGPQGPRGVAGRMDPFPNYIGIQWFSFAEQKFYQRLISIPEEWPSLMEVPALYETSLGEFEAPRDTLTLGLAPGGEIVVWIMNQIGNEIEIARLQANEIEGEAFRYKTRTKDYLNEHGDYLKEHGIPLDGW
;
A
#
# COMPACT_ATOMS: atom_id res chain seq x y z
N MET A 1 -76.71 3.37 -31.28
CA MET A 1 -75.53 2.48 -31.23
C MET A 1 -74.27 3.30 -31.49
N ARG A 2 -73.48 3.63 -30.46
CA ARG A 2 -72.01 3.77 -30.59
C ARG A 2 -71.40 3.96 -29.20
N ASN A 3 -70.94 2.87 -28.62
CA ASN A 3 -70.08 2.88 -27.45
C ASN A 3 -68.69 3.34 -27.90
N LEU A 4 -68.18 4.44 -27.34
CA LEU A 4 -66.81 4.88 -27.58
C LEU A 4 -65.93 4.35 -26.44
N SER A 5 -65.39 3.16 -26.60
CA SER A 5 -64.36 2.60 -25.72
C SER A 5 -63.01 3.23 -26.08
N ILE A 6 -62.47 4.07 -25.20
CA ILE A 6 -61.10 4.59 -25.32
C ILE A 6 -60.15 3.54 -24.73
N LEU A 7 -59.40 2.89 -25.60
CA LEU A 7 -58.37 1.91 -25.26
C LEU A 7 -57.08 2.68 -24.92
N VAL A 8 -56.71 2.70 -23.63
CA VAL A 8 -55.43 3.25 -23.16
C VAL A 8 -54.34 2.21 -23.41
N ILE A 9 -53.46 2.48 -24.38
CA ILE A 9 -52.27 1.67 -24.64
C ILE A 9 -51.17 2.13 -23.67
N LEU A 10 -50.91 1.34 -22.63
CA LEU A 10 -49.72 1.50 -21.79
C LEU A 10 -48.50 1.01 -22.58
N LEU A 11 -47.65 1.95 -23.00
CA LEU A 11 -46.31 1.66 -23.49
C LEU A 11 -45.42 1.32 -22.29
N LEU A 12 -45.15 0.03 -22.08
CA LEU A 12 -44.09 -0.44 -21.20
C LEU A 12 -42.74 -0.13 -21.88
N SER A 13 -42.18 1.03 -21.58
CA SER A 13 -40.76 1.30 -21.82
C SER A 13 -39.95 0.36 -20.92
N GLY A 14 -39.45 -0.73 -21.51
CA GLY A 14 -38.49 -1.60 -20.85
C GLY A 14 -37.24 -0.80 -20.48
N CYS A 15 -36.90 -0.76 -19.19
CA CYS A 15 -35.58 -0.36 -18.75
C CYS A 15 -34.58 -1.33 -19.37
N SER A 16 -33.87 -0.90 -20.41
CA SER A 16 -32.62 -1.52 -20.78
C SER A 16 -31.72 -1.44 -19.55
N SER A 17 -31.43 -2.59 -18.94
CA SER A 17 -30.33 -2.73 -18.01
C SER A 17 -29.10 -2.18 -18.72
N PHE A 18 -28.61 -1.02 -18.28
CA PHE A 18 -27.26 -0.60 -18.63
C PHE A 18 -26.35 -1.71 -18.12
N ALA A 19 -25.88 -2.56 -19.02
CA ALA A 19 -24.64 -3.27 -18.80
C ALA A 19 -23.60 -2.16 -18.64
N GLN A 20 -23.25 -1.89 -17.39
CA GLN A 20 -22.16 -0.99 -17.06
C GLN A 20 -20.92 -1.63 -17.69
N GLU A 21 -20.47 -1.10 -18.82
CA GLU A 21 -19.12 -1.34 -19.29
C GLU A 21 -18.22 -1.02 -18.10
N LYS A 22 -17.60 -2.05 -17.54
CA LYS A 22 -16.68 -1.92 -16.43
C LYS A 22 -15.50 -1.16 -17.00
N ASP A 23 -15.38 0.12 -16.67
CA ASP A 23 -14.22 0.94 -16.99
C ASP A 23 -12.97 0.13 -16.58
N GLU A 24 -12.21 -0.36 -17.57
CA GLU A 24 -11.05 -1.24 -17.39
C GLU A 24 -9.82 -0.47 -16.86
N SER A 25 -10.06 0.59 -16.09
CA SER A 25 -9.00 1.34 -15.42
C SER A 25 -8.48 0.53 -14.24
N ILE A 26 -7.16 0.33 -14.20
CA ILE A 26 -6.49 -0.36 -13.09
C ILE A 26 -6.69 0.49 -11.82
N GLU A 27 -7.18 -0.14 -10.75
CA GLU A 27 -7.28 0.49 -9.45
C GLU A 27 -5.93 0.40 -8.73
N TRP A 28 -5.16 1.48 -8.74
CA TRP A 28 -3.83 1.50 -8.16
C TRP A 28 -3.89 1.47 -6.64
N ARG A 29 -3.08 0.61 -6.03
CA ARG A 29 -3.00 0.42 -4.59
C ARG A 29 -1.58 0.65 -4.10
N PHE A 30 -1.49 1.00 -2.83
CA PHE A 30 -0.23 0.96 -2.10
C PHE A 30 -0.32 -0.06 -0.97
N GLN A 31 0.83 -0.54 -0.55
CA GLN A 31 0.99 -1.32 0.66
C GLN A 31 2.28 -0.94 1.38
N LEU A 32 2.26 -0.92 2.70
CA LEU A 32 3.44 -0.83 3.54
C LEU A 32 3.72 -2.20 4.14
N ALA A 33 5.01 -2.55 4.27
CA ALA A 33 5.46 -3.74 4.96
C ALA A 33 6.63 -3.40 5.89
N THR A 34 6.77 -4.13 6.99
CA THR A 34 7.99 -4.07 7.83
C THR A 34 8.46 -5.46 8.21
N PRO A 35 9.76 -5.64 8.49
CA PRO A 35 10.26 -6.88 9.04
C PRO A 35 9.64 -7.17 10.41
N LYS A 36 9.42 -8.46 10.68
CA LYS A 36 8.92 -8.90 11.99
C LYS A 36 9.90 -8.45 13.08
N HIS A 37 9.39 -7.97 14.21
CA HIS A 37 10.14 -7.38 15.33
C HIS A 37 10.69 -5.96 15.10
N TYR A 38 10.61 -5.40 13.90
CA TYR A 38 11.11 -4.07 13.58
C TYR A 38 9.94 -3.14 13.26
N ASN A 39 9.05 -2.98 14.24
CA ASN A 39 7.85 -2.19 14.11
C ASN A 39 8.19 -0.70 13.92
N VAL A 40 7.31 0.00 13.22
CA VAL A 40 7.43 1.44 12.97
C VAL A 40 6.13 2.15 13.28
N TRP A 41 6.21 3.46 13.45
CA TRP A 41 5.06 4.36 13.41
C TRP A 41 5.23 5.31 12.22
N VAL A 42 4.38 5.16 11.20
CA VAL A 42 4.39 6.02 10.01
C VAL A 42 3.60 7.29 10.31
N GLU A 43 4.31 8.42 10.38
CA GLU A 43 3.74 9.73 10.68
C GLU A 43 3.12 10.36 9.44
N HIS A 44 3.82 10.27 8.32
CA HIS A 44 3.40 10.85 7.05
C HIS A 44 3.50 9.80 5.96
N LEU A 45 2.40 9.62 5.25
CA LEU A 45 2.35 8.92 3.97
C LEU A 45 1.50 9.78 3.03
N GLU A 46 2.16 10.41 2.08
CA GLU A 46 1.62 11.42 1.20
C GLU A 46 1.89 11.05 -0.25
N PHE A 47 0.95 11.40 -1.11
CA PHE A 47 0.96 11.11 -2.52
C PHE A 47 0.67 12.38 -3.30
N GLU A 48 1.41 12.57 -4.38
CA GLU A 48 1.24 13.71 -5.28
C GLU A 48 1.14 13.21 -6.71
N ARG A 49 0.13 13.72 -7.42
CA ARG A 49 0.08 13.71 -8.88
C ARG A 49 0.03 15.16 -9.34
N SER A 50 1.16 15.67 -9.82
CA SER A 50 1.32 17.08 -10.17
C SER A 50 0.23 17.57 -11.11
N GLY A 51 -0.39 18.70 -10.76
CA GLY A 51 -1.47 19.33 -11.53
C GLY A 51 -2.82 18.61 -11.40
N VAL A 52 -2.91 17.49 -10.67
CA VAL A 52 -4.14 16.73 -10.46
C VAL A 52 -4.58 16.81 -9.01
N ARG A 53 -3.80 16.23 -8.07
CA ARG A 53 -4.10 16.31 -6.63
C ARG A 53 -2.93 15.88 -5.74
N HIS A 54 -2.99 16.36 -4.51
CA HIS A 54 -2.24 15.91 -3.35
C HIS A 54 -3.18 15.21 -2.36
N TRP A 55 -2.76 14.11 -1.73
CA TRP A 55 -3.51 13.46 -0.65
C TRP A 55 -2.60 12.66 0.28
N TYR A 56 -3.12 12.28 1.44
CA TYR A 56 -2.39 11.49 2.43
C TYR A 56 -3.20 10.30 2.92
N HIS A 57 -2.51 9.33 3.52
CA HIS A 57 -3.12 8.19 4.18
C HIS A 57 -2.63 8.08 5.64
N PRO A 58 -3.53 8.01 6.64
CA PRO A 58 -3.13 7.87 8.04
C PRO A 58 -2.68 6.43 8.32
N ALA A 59 -1.38 6.17 8.20
CA ALA A 59 -0.82 4.82 8.35
C ALA A 59 -0.63 4.40 9.82
N GLY A 60 0.06 5.22 10.64
CA GLY A 60 0.22 4.95 12.07
C GLY A 60 1.10 3.74 12.39
N SER A 61 0.76 3.01 13.44
CA SER A 61 1.56 1.87 13.92
C SER A 61 1.45 0.67 12.99
N MET A 62 2.58 0.08 12.62
CA MET A 62 2.61 -1.18 11.89
C MET A 62 3.83 -2.04 12.26
N GLY A 63 3.64 -3.34 12.16
CA GLY A 63 4.66 -4.33 12.46
C GLY A 63 4.32 -5.62 11.74
N CYS A 64 5.27 -6.19 11.00
CA CYS A 64 5.05 -7.34 10.13
C CYS A 64 4.03 -7.05 9.00
N CYS A 65 4.16 -7.65 7.83
CA CYS A 65 5.10 -8.72 7.47
C CYS A 65 5.86 -8.39 6.19
N TRP A 66 7.18 -8.57 6.21
CA TRP A 66 8.09 -8.34 5.08
C TRP A 66 8.06 -9.46 4.04
N LYS A 67 8.05 -10.72 4.49
CA LYS A 67 8.12 -11.91 3.61
C LYS A 67 7.42 -13.11 4.23
N GLY A 68 7.17 -14.13 3.40
CA GLY A 68 6.60 -15.42 3.81
C GLY A 68 5.09 -15.49 3.56
N PRO A 69 4.37 -16.48 4.12
CA PRO A 69 2.96 -16.72 3.78
C PRO A 69 2.01 -15.57 4.16
N GLN A 70 2.49 -14.61 4.95
CA GLN A 70 1.74 -13.45 5.40
C GLN A 70 2.24 -12.13 4.80
N GLY A 71 3.28 -12.13 3.95
CA GLY A 71 3.81 -10.87 3.41
C GLY A 71 4.60 -10.97 2.09
N PRO A 72 4.89 -9.82 1.45
CA PRO A 72 4.80 -8.51 2.06
C PRO A 72 3.33 -8.05 2.28
N ARG A 73 3.02 -7.54 3.47
CA ARG A 73 1.68 -7.09 3.89
C ARG A 73 1.74 -6.13 5.06
N GLY A 74 0.78 -5.21 5.15
CA GLY A 74 0.62 -4.31 6.29
C GLY A 74 -0.50 -3.30 6.05
N VAL A 75 -0.24 -2.02 6.32
CA VAL A 75 -1.17 -0.94 5.97
C VAL A 75 -1.29 -0.86 4.46
N ALA A 76 -2.50 -0.86 3.92
CA ALA A 76 -2.74 -0.80 2.49
C ALA A 76 -3.96 0.07 2.18
N GLY A 77 -4.01 0.60 0.97
CA GLY A 77 -5.11 1.45 0.54
C GLY A 77 -5.06 1.78 -0.94
N ARG A 78 -6.03 2.58 -1.39
CA ARG A 78 -6.03 3.11 -2.75
C ARG A 78 -4.99 4.21 -2.91
N MET A 79 -4.39 4.25 -4.08
CA MET A 79 -3.36 5.21 -4.49
C MET A 79 -3.78 5.95 -5.77
N ASP A 80 -5.02 5.80 -6.24
CA ASP A 80 -5.51 6.48 -7.45
C ASP A 80 -5.65 7.99 -7.27
N PRO A 81 -5.23 8.84 -8.24
CA PRO A 81 -4.54 8.49 -9.48
C PRO A 81 -3.08 8.12 -9.22
N PHE A 82 -2.46 7.30 -10.07
CA PHE A 82 -1.08 6.88 -9.85
C PHE A 82 -0.13 8.09 -9.68
N PRO A 83 0.57 8.22 -8.53
CA PRO A 83 1.34 9.40 -8.18
C PRO A 83 2.63 9.51 -8.98
N ASN A 84 3.16 10.73 -9.09
CA ASN A 84 4.54 10.95 -9.54
C ASN A 84 5.49 11.24 -8.37
N TYR A 85 4.97 11.53 -7.17
CA TYR A 85 5.77 11.55 -5.94
C TYR A 85 5.07 10.86 -4.76
N ILE A 86 5.87 10.22 -3.91
CA ILE A 86 5.45 9.68 -2.60
C ILE A 86 6.34 10.27 -1.51
N GLY A 87 5.73 10.97 -0.55
CA GLY A 87 6.39 11.42 0.67
C GLY A 87 6.12 10.43 1.79
N ILE A 88 7.18 9.95 2.47
CA ILE A 88 7.03 9.04 3.60
C ILE A 88 7.96 9.42 4.74
N GLN A 89 7.43 9.40 5.97
CA GLN A 89 8.18 9.63 7.21
C GLN A 89 7.71 8.65 8.29
N TRP A 90 8.65 8.06 9.00
CA TRP A 90 8.33 7.12 10.08
C TRP A 90 9.32 7.19 11.23
N PHE A 91 8.86 6.74 12.39
CA PHE A 91 9.65 6.47 13.58
C PHE A 91 9.92 4.96 13.69
N SER A 92 11.19 4.57 13.78
CA SER A 92 11.62 3.19 14.04
C SER A 92 11.65 2.93 15.55
N PHE A 93 10.83 2.00 16.04
CA PHE A 93 10.80 1.69 17.47
C PHE A 93 12.09 1.00 17.95
N ALA A 94 12.68 0.13 17.11
CA ALA A 94 13.92 -0.57 17.44
C ALA A 94 15.08 0.43 17.63
N GLU A 95 15.15 1.44 16.77
CA GLU A 95 16.28 2.37 16.71
C GLU A 95 16.04 3.66 17.49
N GLN A 96 14.78 3.96 17.82
CA GLN A 96 14.35 5.25 18.38
C GLN A 96 14.73 6.45 17.47
N LYS A 97 14.65 6.24 16.15
CA LYS A 97 15.04 7.22 15.11
C LYS A 97 13.89 7.55 14.18
N PHE A 98 13.97 8.71 13.56
CA PHE A 98 13.05 9.14 12.51
C PHE A 98 13.74 9.05 11.15
N TYR A 99 12.99 8.59 10.16
CA TYR A 99 13.45 8.49 8.78
C TYR A 99 12.43 9.17 7.86
N GLN A 100 12.93 9.84 6.83
CA GLN A 100 12.10 10.48 5.82
C GLN A 100 12.66 10.30 4.41
N ARG A 101 11.75 10.11 3.44
CA ARG A 101 12.09 10.12 2.02
C ARG A 101 10.99 10.77 1.18
N LEU A 102 11.41 11.61 0.23
CA LEU A 102 10.62 11.94 -0.94
C LEU A 102 11.06 11.03 -2.10
N ILE A 103 10.13 10.27 -2.64
CA ILE A 103 10.34 9.34 -3.75
C ILE A 103 9.75 9.98 -5.00
N SER A 104 10.61 10.28 -5.99
CA SER A 104 10.16 10.57 -7.35
C SER A 104 9.91 9.23 -8.04
N ILE A 105 8.69 9.01 -8.53
CA ILE A 105 8.33 7.74 -9.15
C ILE A 105 8.86 7.70 -10.59
N PRO A 106 9.71 6.72 -10.95
CA PRO A 106 10.15 6.53 -12.33
C PRO A 106 8.97 6.25 -13.27
N GLU A 107 9.04 6.78 -14.49
CA GLU A 107 7.95 6.69 -15.48
C GLU A 107 7.67 5.24 -15.90
N GLU A 108 8.65 4.35 -15.75
CA GLU A 108 8.53 2.93 -16.09
C GLU A 108 7.78 2.09 -15.04
N TRP A 109 7.67 2.57 -13.79
CA TRP A 109 7.01 1.80 -12.72
C TRP A 109 5.53 1.48 -13.03
N PRO A 110 4.69 2.43 -13.48
CA PRO A 110 3.33 2.12 -13.95
C PRO A 110 3.31 1.00 -14.98
N SER A 111 4.16 1.05 -16.01
CA SER A 111 4.20 0.04 -17.06
C SER A 111 4.63 -1.34 -16.56
N LEU A 112 5.54 -1.40 -15.58
CA LEU A 112 5.88 -2.67 -14.92
C LEU A 112 4.70 -3.23 -14.10
N MET A 113 3.94 -2.36 -13.45
CA MET A 113 2.74 -2.74 -12.68
C MET A 113 1.58 -3.20 -13.56
N GLU A 114 1.47 -2.69 -14.79
CA GLU A 114 0.49 -3.14 -15.78
C GLU A 114 0.70 -4.60 -16.20
N VAL A 115 1.93 -5.14 -16.07
CA VAL A 115 2.25 -6.52 -16.45
C VAL A 115 1.49 -7.50 -15.56
N PRO A 116 0.58 -8.33 -16.12
CA PRO A 116 -0.20 -9.25 -15.32
C PRO A 116 0.63 -10.32 -14.61
N ALA A 117 0.05 -10.86 -13.53
CA ALA A 117 0.56 -11.99 -12.79
C ALA A 117 -0.57 -12.96 -12.47
N LEU A 118 -0.26 -14.26 -12.54
CA LEU A 118 -1.14 -15.30 -12.01
C LEU A 118 -1.22 -15.20 -10.49
N TYR A 119 -2.40 -15.45 -9.97
CA TYR A 119 -2.70 -15.40 -8.54
C TYR A 119 -3.85 -16.36 -8.22
N GLU A 120 -3.82 -16.97 -7.03
CA GLU A 120 -4.78 -18.01 -6.62
C GLU A 120 -5.71 -17.51 -5.52
N THR A 121 -7.00 -17.78 -5.69
CA THR A 121 -8.02 -17.51 -4.67
C THR A 121 -8.83 -18.78 -4.39
N SER A 122 -9.72 -18.72 -3.39
CA SER A 122 -10.69 -19.80 -3.16
C SER A 122 -11.62 -20.07 -4.35
N LEU A 123 -11.67 -19.17 -5.34
CA LEU A 123 -12.49 -19.29 -6.55
C LEU A 123 -11.71 -19.87 -7.75
N GLY A 124 -10.40 -20.09 -7.61
CA GLY A 124 -9.53 -20.58 -8.68
C GLY A 124 -8.32 -19.68 -8.95
N GLU A 125 -7.65 -19.95 -10.06
CA GLU A 125 -6.53 -19.15 -10.58
C GLU A 125 -7.05 -18.02 -11.46
N PHE A 126 -6.45 -16.84 -11.32
CA PHE A 126 -6.80 -15.62 -12.04
C PHE A 126 -5.52 -14.92 -12.51
N GLU A 127 -5.65 -14.05 -13.51
CA GLU A 127 -4.57 -13.21 -14.02
C GLU A 127 -5.02 -11.75 -14.02
N ALA A 128 -4.21 -10.87 -13.43
CA ALA A 128 -4.49 -9.43 -13.37
C ALA A 128 -3.18 -8.63 -13.25
N PRO A 129 -3.17 -7.33 -13.60
CA PRO A 129 -2.05 -6.43 -13.36
C PRO A 129 -1.54 -6.49 -11.91
N ARG A 130 -0.25 -6.21 -11.71
CA ARG A 130 0.38 -5.99 -10.40
C ARG A 130 -0.01 -4.62 -9.86
N ASP A 131 -1.28 -4.47 -9.50
CA ASP A 131 -1.93 -3.22 -9.13
C ASP A 131 -1.42 -2.58 -7.81
N THR A 132 -0.56 -3.27 -7.05
CA THR A 132 -0.10 -2.83 -5.73
C THR A 132 1.38 -2.49 -5.71
N LEU A 133 1.71 -1.23 -5.41
CA LEU A 133 3.06 -0.76 -5.12
C LEU A 133 3.34 -0.91 -3.63
N THR A 134 4.26 -1.79 -3.25
CA THR A 134 4.59 -2.07 -1.86
C THR A 134 5.89 -1.40 -1.45
N LEU A 135 5.86 -0.64 -0.35
CA LEU A 135 7.03 -0.03 0.29
C LEU A 135 7.36 -0.80 1.58
N GLY A 136 8.43 -1.57 1.55
CA GLY A 136 9.01 -2.20 2.73
C GLY A 136 9.88 -1.21 3.47
N LEU A 137 9.57 -0.93 4.75
CA LEU A 137 10.38 -0.09 5.63
C LEU A 137 11.23 -0.98 6.54
N ALA A 138 12.53 -1.01 6.29
CA ALA A 138 13.50 -1.79 7.06
C ALA A 138 14.34 -0.89 7.98
N PRO A 139 14.97 -1.46 9.03
CA PRO A 139 15.92 -0.74 9.86
C PRO A 139 17.04 -0.06 9.07
N GLY A 140 17.62 0.99 9.64
CA GLY A 140 18.63 1.79 8.97
C GLY A 140 18.09 2.74 7.89
N GLY A 141 16.77 2.80 7.71
CA GLY A 141 16.13 3.68 6.74
C GLY A 141 16.05 3.11 5.31
N GLU A 142 16.31 1.82 5.13
CA GLU A 142 16.17 1.16 3.82
C GLU A 142 14.68 1.04 3.44
N ILE A 143 14.37 1.36 2.19
CA ILE A 143 13.07 1.14 1.58
C ILE A 143 13.25 0.17 0.42
N VAL A 144 12.62 -1.00 0.50
CA VAL A 144 12.56 -1.94 -0.63
C VAL A 144 11.19 -1.82 -1.29
N VAL A 145 11.19 -1.71 -2.60
CA VAL A 145 9.97 -1.47 -3.39
C VAL A 145 9.63 -2.71 -4.19
N TRP A 146 8.42 -3.22 -4.02
CA TRP A 146 7.89 -4.32 -4.82
C TRP A 146 6.63 -3.93 -5.57
N ILE A 147 6.38 -4.63 -6.67
CA ILE A 147 5.09 -4.67 -7.35
C ILE A 147 4.48 -6.05 -7.23
N MET A 148 3.18 -6.13 -6.99
CA MET A 148 2.46 -7.40 -6.81
C MET A 148 0.96 -7.23 -7.04
N ASN A 149 0.24 -8.34 -7.21
CA ASN A 149 -1.22 -8.36 -7.00
C ASN A 149 -1.63 -9.32 -5.85
N GLN A 150 -0.74 -10.24 -5.46
CA GLN A 150 -0.93 -11.16 -4.35
C GLN A 150 0.42 -11.59 -3.77
N ILE A 151 0.44 -11.95 -2.48
CA ILE A 151 1.62 -12.55 -1.83
C ILE A 151 2.07 -13.78 -2.63
N GLY A 152 3.35 -13.83 -2.97
CA GLY A 152 3.99 -14.91 -3.72
C GLY A 152 4.36 -14.55 -5.16
N ASN A 153 3.92 -13.39 -5.68
CA ASN A 153 4.30 -12.91 -7.02
C ASN A 153 4.93 -11.51 -7.03
N GLU A 154 5.41 -11.08 -5.87
CA GLU A 154 6.16 -9.85 -5.71
C GLU A 154 7.41 -9.81 -6.58
N ILE A 155 7.63 -8.68 -7.24
CA ILE A 155 8.87 -8.37 -7.97
C ILE A 155 9.49 -7.15 -7.32
N GLU A 156 10.72 -7.28 -6.82
CA GLU A 156 11.50 -6.14 -6.34
C GLU A 156 11.92 -5.28 -7.53
N ILE A 157 11.61 -3.99 -7.48
CA ILE A 157 11.91 -3.05 -8.56
C ILE A 157 12.86 -1.92 -8.16
N ALA A 158 13.04 -1.69 -6.85
CA ALA A 158 14.00 -0.71 -6.36
C ALA A 158 14.37 -0.92 -4.88
N ARG A 159 15.55 -0.41 -4.53
CA ARG A 159 15.97 -0.15 -3.15
C ARG A 159 16.34 1.32 -3.01
N LEU A 160 15.84 1.95 -1.97
CA LEU A 160 16.02 3.38 -1.70
C LEU A 160 16.50 3.56 -0.25
N GLN A 161 17.16 4.68 0.00
CA GLN A 161 17.64 5.05 1.34
C GLN A 161 16.94 6.32 1.82
N ALA A 162 16.26 6.25 2.96
CA ALA A 162 15.72 7.41 3.65
C ALA A 162 16.82 8.16 4.42
N ASN A 163 16.58 9.45 4.64
CA ASN A 163 17.42 10.27 5.49
C ASN A 163 16.99 10.11 6.94
N GLU A 164 17.94 9.91 7.84
CA GLU A 164 17.69 10.09 9.28
C GLU A 164 17.44 11.58 9.54
N ILE A 165 16.41 11.88 10.34
CA ILE A 165 16.05 13.25 10.72
C ILE A 165 15.94 13.37 12.23
N GLU A 166 16.11 14.58 12.75
CA GLU A 166 15.82 14.87 14.15
C GLU A 166 14.29 14.82 14.40
N GLY A 167 13.91 14.40 15.60
CA GLY A 167 12.51 14.36 16.01
C GLY A 167 12.34 14.10 17.50
N GLU A 168 11.14 14.35 18.01
CA GLU A 168 10.83 14.23 19.44
C GLU A 168 10.47 12.78 19.82
N ALA A 169 11.47 11.89 19.92
CA ALA A 169 11.27 10.48 20.26
C ALA A 169 10.47 10.27 21.57
N PHE A 170 10.53 11.24 22.51
CA PHE A 170 9.71 11.27 23.72
C PHE A 170 8.20 11.15 23.45
N ARG A 171 7.69 11.66 22.32
CA ARG A 171 6.27 11.55 21.93
C ARG A 171 5.83 10.08 21.78
N TYR A 172 6.78 9.18 21.56
CA TYR A 172 6.55 7.74 21.42
C TYR A 172 6.87 6.93 22.68
N LYS A 173 7.27 7.57 23.80
CA LYS A 173 7.76 6.88 25.01
C LYS A 173 6.89 5.71 25.48
N THR A 174 5.57 5.90 25.56
CA THR A 174 4.66 4.83 25.99
C THR A 174 4.62 3.68 24.98
N ARG A 175 4.50 4.01 23.68
CA ARG A 175 4.48 3.00 22.61
C ARG A 175 5.81 2.26 22.49
N THR A 176 6.93 2.96 22.65
CA THR A 176 8.27 2.36 22.74
C THR A 176 8.33 1.38 23.89
N LYS A 177 7.82 1.74 25.07
CA LYS A 177 7.82 0.84 26.23
C LYS A 177 7.03 -0.44 25.92
N ASP A 178 5.84 -0.32 25.34
CA ASP A 178 5.00 -1.46 25.00
C ASP A 178 5.69 -2.34 23.95
N TYR A 179 6.24 -1.72 22.89
CA TYR A 179 7.05 -2.41 21.88
C TYR A 179 8.25 -3.16 22.48
N LEU A 180 9.01 -2.55 23.38
CA LEU A 180 10.16 -3.18 24.02
C LEU A 180 9.77 -4.31 24.98
N ASN A 181 8.57 -4.28 25.56
CA ASN A 181 8.06 -5.40 26.35
C ASN A 181 7.79 -6.63 25.47
N GLU A 182 7.33 -6.42 24.23
CA GLU A 182 6.99 -7.50 23.30
C GLU A 182 8.19 -8.01 22.49
N HIS A 183 9.11 -7.12 22.11
CA HIS A 183 10.19 -7.43 21.16
C HIS A 183 11.60 -7.25 21.75
N GLY A 184 11.74 -6.73 22.97
CA GLY A 184 13.04 -6.34 23.54
C GLY A 184 14.01 -7.50 23.71
N ASP A 185 13.53 -8.70 24.09
CA ASP A 185 14.41 -9.87 24.23
C ASP A 185 14.92 -10.36 22.88
N TYR A 186 14.09 -10.32 21.84
CA TYR A 186 14.52 -10.60 20.47
C TYR A 186 15.62 -9.61 20.03
N LEU A 187 15.44 -8.31 20.28
CA LEU A 187 16.44 -7.30 19.94
C LEU A 187 17.77 -7.50 20.68
N LYS A 188 17.74 -7.93 21.95
CA LYS A 188 18.97 -8.22 22.71
C LYS A 188 19.73 -9.40 22.12
N GLU A 189 19.02 -10.42 21.65
CA GLU A 189 19.61 -11.64 21.11
C GLU A 189 20.11 -11.46 19.67
N HIS A 190 19.34 -10.75 18.83
CA HIS A 190 19.57 -10.70 17.38
C HIS A 190 20.09 -9.34 16.88
N GLY A 191 20.01 -8.29 17.70
CA GLY A 191 20.37 -6.94 17.30
C GLY A 191 19.43 -6.33 16.26
N ILE A 192 19.93 -5.29 15.60
CA ILE A 192 19.23 -4.54 14.55
C ILE A 192 20.06 -4.63 13.27
N PRO A 193 19.72 -5.51 12.31
CA PRO A 193 20.41 -5.60 11.04
C PRO A 193 20.14 -4.34 10.22
N LEU A 194 21.20 -3.74 9.69
CA LEU A 194 21.11 -2.55 8.84
C LEU A 194 21.23 -2.89 7.35
N ASP A 195 21.41 -4.17 7.02
CA ASP A 195 21.54 -4.70 5.67
C ASP A 195 20.89 -6.10 5.55
N GLY A 196 20.78 -6.60 4.32
CA GLY A 196 20.33 -7.97 4.04
C GLY A 196 18.83 -8.21 4.07
N TRP A 197 18.03 -7.15 3.93
CA TRP A 197 16.55 -7.21 3.93
C TRP A 197 15.96 -7.65 2.60
#